data_AF-A0A946PS29-F1
#
_entry.id   AF-A0A946PS29-F1
#
_cell.length_a   1.000
_cell.length_b   1.000
_cell.length_c   1.000
_cell.angle_alpha   90.00
_cell.angle_beta   90.00
_cell.angle_gamma   90.00
#
_symmetry.space_group_name_H-M   'P 1'
#
loop_
_entity.id
_entity.type
_entity.pdbx_description
1 polymer ?
#
loop_
_entity_poly.entity_id
_entity_poly.type
_entity_poly.pdbx_seq_one_letter_code
_entity_poly.pdbx_strand_id
1 'polypeptide(L)'
;MSKVDNTVSRHSLQMRFHIYTAEGKKRTTVSLHRNLAELVAIALGCRPESTEAQQATTQWLQQQFNQHMDTRYAGRQSTSYAMQSYSFELIADKVLSSKHLDWIFEQGG
;
A
#
# COMPACT_ATOMS: atom_id res chain seq x y z
N MET A 1 -24.63 -2.00 39.47
CA MET A 1 -24.83 -2.77 38.22
C MET A 1 -24.07 -2.04 37.12
N SER A 2 -22.96 -2.62 36.68
CA SER A 2 -21.99 -1.98 35.76
C SER A 2 -22.57 -1.75 34.38
N LYS A 3 -22.30 -0.56 33.83
CA LYS A 3 -22.45 -0.25 32.41
C LYS A 3 -21.52 -1.16 31.62
N VAL A 4 -22.07 -1.91 30.68
CA VAL A 4 -21.29 -2.67 29.71
C VAL A 4 -20.68 -1.66 28.74
N ASP A 5 -19.39 -1.38 28.91
CA ASP A 5 -18.60 -0.63 27.95
C ASP A 5 -18.52 -1.43 26.64
N ASN A 6 -19.33 -1.03 25.67
CA ASN A 6 -19.33 -1.61 24.33
C ASN A 6 -18.22 -0.95 23.51
N THR A 7 -16.97 -1.11 23.94
CA THR A 7 -15.78 -0.64 23.20
C THR A 7 -15.46 -1.67 22.13
N VAL A 8 -16.27 -1.72 21.07
CA VAL A 8 -15.81 -2.30 19.81
C VAL A 8 -14.68 -1.40 19.34
N SER A 9 -13.43 -1.79 19.59
CA SER A 9 -12.27 -1.18 18.96
C SER A 9 -12.54 -1.14 17.46
N ARG A 10 -12.82 0.06 16.94
CA ARG A 10 -12.98 0.33 15.51
C ARG A 10 -11.64 0.05 14.83
N HIS A 11 -11.38 -1.20 14.52
CA HIS A 11 -10.29 -1.57 13.63
C HIS A 11 -10.61 -0.97 12.26
N SER A 12 -9.91 0.09 11.87
CA SER A 12 -10.11 0.70 10.56
C SER A 12 -9.72 -0.32 9.49
N LEU A 13 -10.63 -0.55 8.53
CA LEU A 13 -10.36 -1.41 7.37
C LEU A 13 -9.26 -0.86 6.46
N GLN A 14 -8.86 0.40 6.67
CA GLN A 14 -7.77 1.05 5.96
C GLN A 14 -6.63 1.42 6.90
N MET A 15 -5.40 1.20 6.43
CA MET A 15 -4.16 1.73 6.99
C MET A 15 -3.66 2.90 6.14
N ARG A 16 -3.14 3.92 6.81
CA ARG A 16 -2.66 5.16 6.16
C ARG A 16 -1.16 5.28 6.31
N PHE A 17 -0.49 5.52 5.19
CA PHE A 17 0.95 5.71 5.11
C PHE A 17 1.25 7.10 4.57
N HIS A 18 2.25 7.76 5.14
CA HIS A 18 2.69 9.06 4.68
C HIS A 18 3.97 8.91 3.88
N ILE A 19 3.93 9.34 2.62
CA ILE A 19 5.10 9.35 1.74
C ILE A 19 5.28 10.77 1.18
N TYR A 20 6.46 11.03 0.66
CA TYR A 20 6.89 12.32 0.13
C TYR A 20 7.10 12.23 -1.38
N THR A 21 6.82 13.32 -2.09
CA THR A 21 7.19 13.40 -3.50
C THR A 21 8.71 13.38 -3.67
N ALA A 22 9.22 12.98 -4.84
CA ALA A 22 10.66 12.84 -5.10
C ALA A 22 11.48 14.12 -4.83
N GLU A 23 10.87 15.31 -4.91
CA GLU A 23 11.50 16.58 -4.51
C GLU A 23 11.50 16.85 -2.99
N GLY A 24 10.96 15.93 -2.17
CA GLY A 24 10.84 16.06 -0.71
C GLY A 24 9.82 17.10 -0.22
N LYS A 25 9.26 17.92 -1.12
CA LYS A 25 8.49 19.12 -0.74
C LYS A 25 7.03 18.85 -0.36
N LYS A 26 6.42 17.76 -0.83
CA LYS A 26 4.98 17.51 -0.64
C LYS A 26 4.72 16.14 -0.03
N ARG A 27 4.06 16.14 1.14
CA ARG A 27 3.53 14.93 1.77
C ARG A 27 2.22 14.51 1.10
N THR A 28 2.12 13.24 0.72
CA THR A 28 0.88 12.61 0.30
C THR A 28 0.52 11.46 1.24
N THR A 29 -0.74 11.03 1.21
CA THR A 29 -1.24 9.93 2.05
C THR A 29 -1.70 8.81 1.15
N VAL A 30 -1.12 7.64 1.36
CA VAL A 30 -1.50 6.38 0.72
C VAL A 30 -2.42 5.64 1.68
N SER A 31 -3.57 5.20 1.17
CA SER A 31 -4.47 4.31 1.91
C SER A 31 -4.37 2.90 1.32
N LEU A 32 -4.03 1.92 2.15
CA LEU A 32 -4.12 0.50 1.81
C LEU A 32 -5.22 -0.16 2.64
N HIS A 33 -5.85 -1.21 2.12
CA HIS A 33 -6.65 -2.10 2.95
C HIS A 33 -5.75 -2.75 4.00
N ARG A 34 -6.25 -2.96 5.21
CA ARG A 34 -5.46 -3.54 6.32
C ARG A 34 -4.80 -4.86 5.94
N ASN A 35 -5.59 -5.82 5.43
CA ASN A 35 -5.06 -7.12 5.03
C ASN A 35 -3.95 -6.99 3.97
N LEU A 36 -4.09 -6.04 3.03
CA LEU A 36 -3.07 -5.80 2.01
C LEU A 36 -1.77 -5.27 2.65
N ALA A 37 -1.88 -4.33 3.59
CA ALA A 37 -0.72 -3.82 4.33
C ALA A 37 -0.03 -4.92 5.17
N GLU A 38 -0.80 -5.80 5.82
CA GLU A 38 -0.27 -6.94 6.58
C GLU A 38 0.44 -7.95 5.65
N LEU A 39 -0.13 -8.24 4.48
CA LEU A 39 0.50 -9.12 3.48
C LEU A 39 1.78 -8.51 2.91
N VAL A 40 1.80 -7.19 2.66
CA VAL A 40 3.03 -6.47 2.29
C VAL A 40 4.07 -6.57 3.39
N ALA A 41 3.70 -6.37 4.65
CA ALA A 41 4.63 -6.52 5.78
C ALA A 41 5.24 -7.93 5.85
N ILE A 42 4.41 -8.98 5.66
CA ILE A 42 4.88 -10.37 5.60
C ILE A 42 5.84 -10.58 4.42
N ALA A 43 5.50 -10.05 3.24
CA ALA A 43 6.37 -10.15 2.05
C ALA A 43 7.72 -9.44 2.25
N LEU A 44 7.76 -8.41 3.09
CA LEU A 44 8.98 -7.71 3.50
C LEU A 44 9.72 -8.40 4.67
N GLY A 45 9.22 -9.53 5.19
CA GLY A 45 9.83 -10.28 6.29
C GLY A 45 9.53 -9.73 7.68
N CYS A 46 8.58 -8.79 7.81
CA CYS A 46 8.21 -8.17 9.08
C CYS A 46 6.98 -8.84 9.73
N ARG A 47 6.89 -8.78 11.06
CA ARG A 47 5.68 -9.19 11.80
C ARG A 47 4.57 -8.15 11.58
N PRO A 48 3.36 -8.53 11.13
CA PRO A 48 2.21 -7.63 11.01
C PRO A 48 1.92 -6.85 12.30
N GLU A 49 1.35 -5.66 12.14
CA GLU A 49 0.96 -4.74 13.24
C GLU A 49 2.10 -4.25 14.13
N SER A 50 3.35 -4.58 13.82
CA SER A 50 4.51 -4.03 14.50
C SER A 50 4.87 -2.63 13.98
N THR A 51 5.54 -1.83 14.81
CA THR A 51 6.10 -0.54 14.38
C THR A 51 7.11 -0.73 13.25
N GLU A 52 7.88 -1.82 13.29
CA GLU A 52 8.83 -2.22 12.25
C GLU A 52 8.11 -2.45 10.91
N ALA A 53 7.01 -3.23 10.90
CA ALA A 53 6.20 -3.43 9.70
C ALA A 53 5.67 -2.11 9.14
N GLN A 54 5.14 -1.22 10.00
CA GLN A 54 4.66 0.09 9.55
C GLN A 54 5.76 0.90 8.87
N GLN A 55 6.98 0.89 9.43
CA GLN A 55 8.13 1.59 8.86
C GLN A 55 8.59 0.95 7.55
N ALA A 56 8.75 -0.37 7.51
CA ALA A 56 9.15 -1.12 6.32
C ALA A 56 8.16 -0.92 5.17
N THR A 57 6.86 -1.04 5.43
CA THR A 57 5.81 -0.76 4.44
C THR A 57 5.86 0.70 3.97
N THR A 58 6.07 1.67 4.86
CA THR A 58 6.19 3.09 4.47
C THR A 58 7.40 3.32 3.55
N GLN A 59 8.55 2.78 3.92
CA GLN A 59 9.79 2.91 3.13
C GLN A 59 9.65 2.24 1.76
N TRP A 60 9.05 1.05 1.72
CA TRP A 60 8.80 0.35 0.48
C TRP A 60 7.83 1.12 -0.42
N LEU A 61 6.72 1.64 0.11
CA LEU A 61 5.79 2.50 -0.63
C LEU A 61 6.46 3.77 -1.15
N GLN A 62 7.34 4.38 -0.35
CA GLN A 62 8.13 5.54 -0.76
C GLN A 62 9.05 5.19 -1.94
N GLN A 63 9.68 4.02 -1.91
CA GLN A 63 10.52 3.54 -3.00
C GLN A 63 9.71 3.32 -4.28
N GLN A 64 8.56 2.63 -4.20
CA GLN A 64 7.69 2.40 -5.35
C GLN A 64 7.20 3.71 -5.96
N PHE A 65 6.83 4.67 -5.11
CA PHE A 65 6.45 6.01 -5.56
C PHE A 65 7.61 6.70 -6.31
N ASN A 66 8.82 6.65 -5.78
CA ASN A 66 9.97 7.28 -6.43
C ASN A 66 10.38 6.61 -7.74
N GLN A 67 10.15 5.30 -7.87
CA GLN A 67 10.54 4.52 -9.05
C GLN A 67 9.54 4.64 -10.21
N HIS A 68 8.24 4.70 -9.90
CA HIS A 68 7.19 4.49 -10.92
C HIS A 68 6.22 5.67 -11.10
N MET A 69 6.14 6.60 -10.15
CA MET A 69 5.18 7.70 -10.22
C MET A 69 5.82 8.98 -10.76
N ASP A 70 5.25 9.51 -11.85
CA ASP A 70 5.51 10.90 -12.27
C ASP A 70 4.77 11.84 -11.30
N THR A 71 5.54 12.62 -10.54
CA THR A 71 5.05 13.55 -9.53
C THR A 71 4.11 14.63 -10.10
N ARG A 72 4.16 14.87 -11.42
CA ARG A 72 3.26 15.81 -12.12
C ARG A 72 1.80 15.36 -12.14
N TYR A 73 1.53 14.07 -11.97
CA TYR A 73 0.17 13.48 -12.00
C TYR A 73 -0.27 12.85 -10.65
N ALA A 74 0.51 13.09 -9.60
CA ALA A 74 0.29 12.50 -8.27
C ALA A 74 -0.81 13.21 -7.46
N GLY A 75 -2.07 12.92 -7.80
CA GLY A 75 -3.22 13.17 -6.94
C GLY A 75 -3.31 12.15 -5.79
N ARG A 76 -3.97 12.49 -4.67
CA ARG A 76 -4.07 11.58 -3.51
C ARG A 76 -4.72 10.24 -3.85
N GLN A 77 -5.80 10.27 -4.63
CA GLN A 77 -6.53 9.07 -5.04
C GLN A 77 -5.75 8.24 -6.05
N SER A 78 -5.17 8.87 -7.09
CA SER A 78 -4.32 8.18 -8.07
C SER A 78 -3.10 7.56 -7.42
N THR A 79 -2.49 8.25 -6.45
CA THR A 79 -1.37 7.72 -5.66
C THR A 79 -1.78 6.48 -4.86
N SER A 80 -2.92 6.54 -4.16
CA SER A 80 -3.38 5.39 -3.38
C SER A 80 -3.71 4.18 -4.26
N TYR A 81 -4.33 4.41 -5.41
CA TYR A 81 -4.65 3.33 -6.36
C TYR A 81 -3.38 2.68 -6.92
N ALA A 82 -2.42 3.47 -7.40
CA ALA A 82 -1.16 2.92 -7.91
C ALA A 82 -0.39 2.14 -6.84
N MET A 83 -0.32 2.67 -5.61
CA MET A 83 0.33 1.97 -4.51
C MET A 83 -0.39 0.67 -4.13
N GLN A 84 -1.72 0.60 -4.25
CA GLN A 84 -2.45 -0.65 -4.10
C GLN A 84 -2.05 -1.65 -5.19
N SER A 85 -1.96 -1.22 -6.45
CA SER A 85 -1.52 -2.09 -7.55
C SER A 85 -0.12 -2.66 -7.32
N TYR A 86 0.86 -1.83 -6.97
CA TYR A 86 2.21 -2.32 -6.66
C TYR A 86 2.22 -3.24 -5.45
N SER A 87 1.40 -2.95 -4.43
CA SER A 87 1.27 -3.81 -3.25
C SER A 87 0.72 -5.19 -3.64
N PHE A 88 -0.24 -5.25 -4.56
CA PHE A 88 -0.73 -6.49 -5.12
C PHE A 88 0.34 -7.22 -5.92
N GLU A 89 1.10 -6.52 -6.76
CA GLU A 89 2.20 -7.12 -7.53
C GLU A 89 3.29 -7.70 -6.63
N LEU A 90 3.59 -7.06 -5.49
CA LEU A 90 4.56 -7.57 -4.51
C LEU A 90 4.12 -8.92 -3.92
N ILE A 91 2.83 -9.06 -3.61
CA ILE A 91 2.29 -10.24 -2.92
C ILE A 91 1.78 -11.32 -3.88
N ALA A 92 1.58 -10.97 -5.15
CA ALA A 92 1.13 -11.90 -6.17
C ALA A 92 2.29 -12.82 -6.57
N ASP A 93 1.97 -14.09 -6.81
CA ASP A 93 2.90 -15.06 -7.38
C ASP A 93 3.42 -14.51 -8.73
N LYS A 94 4.74 -14.54 -8.93
CA LYS A 94 5.38 -14.10 -10.17
C LYS A 94 4.74 -14.71 -11.42
N VAL A 95 4.26 -15.95 -11.33
CA VAL A 95 3.55 -16.64 -12.42
C VAL A 95 2.19 -15.99 -12.70
N LEU A 96 1.45 -15.61 -11.66
CA LEU A 96 0.14 -14.96 -11.80
C LEU A 96 0.28 -13.51 -12.30
N SER A 97 1.27 -12.78 -11.79
CA SER A 97 1.59 -11.42 -12.20
C SER A 97 1.98 -11.34 -13.68
N SER A 98 2.80 -12.30 -14.17
CA SER A 98 3.14 -12.38 -15.60
C SER A 98 1.91 -12.58 -16.46
N LYS A 99 1.03 -13.52 -16.10
CA LYS A 99 -0.21 -13.78 -16.86
C LYS A 99 -1.17 -12.59 -16.90
N HIS A 100 -1.21 -11.79 -15.84
CA HIS A 100 -2.03 -10.58 -15.81
C HIS A 100 -1.46 -9.49 -16.72
N LEU A 101 -0.13 -9.30 -16.74
CA LEU A 101 0.52 -8.39 -17.68
C LEU A 101 0.30 -8.84 -19.12
N ASP A 102 0.47 -10.13 -19.41
CA ASP A 102 0.20 -10.71 -20.73
C ASP A 102 -1.24 -10.41 -21.17
N TRP A 103 -2.22 -10.62 -20.27
CA TRP A 103 -3.62 -10.29 -20.54
C TRP A 103 -3.85 -8.79 -20.81
N ILE A 104 -3.23 -7.87 -20.05
CA ILE A 104 -3.34 -6.41 -20.30
C ILE A 104 -2.78 -6.06 -21.69
N PHE A 105 -1.63 -6.62 -22.07
CA PHE A 105 -1.00 -6.36 -23.36
C PHE A 105 -1.80 -6.96 -24.53
N GLU A 106 -2.45 -8.10 -24.32
CA GLU A 106 -3.35 -8.73 -25.30
C GLU A 106 -4.64 -7.94 -25.53
N GLN A 107 -5.13 -7.20 -24.53
CA GLN A 107 -6.35 -6.38 -24.67
C GLN A 107 -6.11 -5.02 -25.37
N GLY A 108 -4.86 -4.70 -25.74
CA GLY A 108 -4.50 -3.48 -26.46
C GLY A 108 -4.58 -2.24 -25.57
N GLY A 109 -3.43 -1.82 -25.04
CA GLY A 109 -3.24 -0.51 -24.40
C GLY A 109 -3.36 0.65 -25.38
#